data_AF-A0A6A2X6G0-F1
#
_entry.id   AF-A0A6A2X6G0-F1
#
_cell.length_a   1.000
_cell.length_b   1.000
_cell.length_c   1.000
_cell.angle_alpha   90.00
_cell.angle_beta   90.00
_cell.angle_gamma   90.00
#
_symmetry.space_group_name_H-M   'P 1'
#
loop_
_entity.id
_entity.type
_entity.pdbx_description
1 polymer ?
#
loop_
_entity_poly.entity_id
_entity_poly.type
_entity_poly.pdbx_seq_one_letter_code
_entity_poly.pdbx_strand_id
1 'polypeptide(L)'
;MTLRLGYVTTVVVSSAEIAKQVLLTHDETFSDHKVPDSVASQPNHESTLAWAVGDGTWRNRRRICNTQLFTVKRLNSIQHLRHQKVQQLIEHINKKRVSGSQVNIGQLTFATALNLISSTIFSTDIVDPVSARRKSSKDWFGVSWSIQRNPTCRIISDAEKV
;
A
#
# COMPACT_ATOMS: atom_id res chain seq x y z
N MET A 1 15.53 0.48 -26.24
CA MET A 1 14.40 0.70 -27.19
C MET A 1 13.75 2.03 -26.83
N THR A 2 13.40 2.87 -27.81
CA THR A 2 12.77 4.18 -27.56
C THR A 2 11.39 4.23 -28.20
N LEU A 3 10.41 4.70 -27.44
CA LEU A 3 9.01 4.83 -27.83
C LEU A 3 8.57 6.29 -27.70
N ARG A 4 7.58 6.71 -28.50
CA ARG A 4 6.85 7.95 -28.29
C ARG A 4 5.43 7.64 -27.88
N LEU A 5 5.11 7.86 -26.60
CA LEU A 5 3.77 7.71 -26.03
C LEU A 5 3.06 9.06 -26.08
N GLY A 6 2.34 9.30 -27.18
CA GLY A 6 1.80 10.62 -27.48
C GLY A 6 2.93 11.64 -27.68
N TYR A 7 2.94 12.71 -26.88
CA TYR A 7 4.00 13.72 -26.88
C TYR A 7 5.19 13.38 -25.98
N VAL A 8 5.14 12.26 -25.24
CA VAL A 8 6.18 11.86 -24.28
C VAL A 8 7.13 10.85 -24.91
N THR A 9 8.42 11.18 -24.96
CA THR A 9 9.46 10.22 -25.33
C THR A 9 9.78 9.33 -24.13
N THR A 10 9.76 8.02 -24.33
CA THR A 10 9.97 7.01 -23.27
C THR A 10 11.04 6.03 -23.72
N VAL A 11 12.06 5.84 -22.88
CA VAL A 11 13.08 4.82 -23.10
C VAL A 11 12.70 3.57 -22.31
N VAL A 12 12.62 2.44 -23.00
CA VAL A 12 12.32 1.14 -22.39
C VAL A 12 13.62 0.42 -22.07
N VAL A 13 13.80 0.12 -20.79
CA VAL A 13 14.87 -0.71 -20.26
C VAL A 13 14.36 -2.15 -20.17
N SER A 14 14.93 -3.04 -20.97
CA SER A 14 14.45 -4.43 -21.14
C SER A 14 15.51 -5.49 -20.86
N SER A 15 16.62 -5.14 -20.22
CA SER A 15 17.64 -6.10 -19.77
C SER A 15 18.04 -5.83 -18.32
N ALA A 16 18.45 -6.87 -17.61
CA ALA A 16 18.85 -6.77 -16.20
C ALA A 16 20.11 -5.93 -16.04
N GLU A 17 21.04 -6.02 -16.99
CA GLU A 17 22.29 -5.27 -17.03
C GLU A 17 22.01 -3.76 -17.11
N ILE A 18 21.12 -3.36 -18.02
CA ILE A 18 20.75 -1.94 -18.18
C ILE A 18 19.90 -1.48 -16.99
N ALA A 19 18.99 -2.32 -16.48
CA ALA A 19 18.21 -2.00 -15.27
C ALA A 19 19.12 -1.73 -14.06
N LYS A 20 20.20 -2.51 -13.90
CA LYS A 20 21.22 -2.28 -12.88
C LYS A 20 21.89 -0.91 -13.06
N GLN A 21 22.25 -0.55 -14.30
CA GLN A 21 22.86 0.75 -14.59
C GLN A 21 21.95 1.92 -14.23
N VAL A 22 20.64 1.80 -14.52
CA VAL A 22 19.67 2.86 -14.28
C VAL A 22 19.25 2.95 -12.81
N LEU A 23 18.94 1.82 -12.18
CA LEU A 23 18.34 1.78 -10.83
C LEU A 23 19.35 1.73 -9.69
N LEU A 24 20.63 1.39 -9.95
CA LEU A 24 21.66 1.31 -8.92
C LEU A 24 22.88 2.18 -9.21
N THR A 25 23.40 2.16 -10.45
CA THR A 25 24.65 2.89 -10.76
C THR A 25 24.43 4.39 -10.97
N HIS A 26 23.33 4.77 -11.61
CA HIS A 26 22.94 6.15 -11.88
C HIS A 26 21.61 6.49 -11.19
N ASP A 27 21.37 5.87 -10.03
CA ASP A 27 20.11 5.95 -9.30
C ASP A 27 19.72 7.39 -8.96
N GLU A 28 20.67 8.24 -8.58
CA GLU A 28 20.43 9.65 -8.30
C GLU A 28 19.83 10.39 -9.52
N THR A 29 20.37 10.14 -10.72
CA THR A 29 19.90 10.78 -11.96
C THR A 29 18.51 10.29 -12.37
N PHE A 30 18.18 9.02 -12.12
CA PHE A 30 16.91 8.40 -12.51
C PHE A 30 15.94 8.19 -11.34
N SER A 31 16.21 8.81 -10.19
CA SER A 31 15.38 8.67 -8.98
C SER A 31 14.09 9.47 -9.06
N ASP A 32 14.04 10.49 -9.93
CA ASP A 32 12.86 11.31 -10.13
C ASP A 32 11.85 10.62 -11.06
N HIS A 33 10.56 10.90 -10.85
CA HIS A 33 9.48 10.30 -11.64
C HIS A 33 8.62 11.37 -12.29
N LYS A 34 8.08 11.02 -13.45
CA LYS A 34 7.07 11.86 -14.10
C LYS A 34 5.73 11.68 -13.39
N VAL A 35 5.19 12.77 -12.86
CA VAL A 35 3.85 12.79 -12.26
C VAL A 35 2.78 12.85 -13.37
N PRO A 36 1.86 11.88 -13.46
CA PRO A 36 0.74 11.93 -14.40
C PRO A 36 -0.26 13.04 -14.03
N ASP A 37 -0.93 13.64 -15.01
CA ASP A 37 -1.90 14.73 -14.77
C ASP A 37 -3.04 14.32 -13.82
N SER A 38 -3.47 13.05 -13.88
CA SER A 38 -4.48 12.51 -12.97
C SER A 38 -4.03 12.53 -11.50
N VAL A 39 -2.74 12.41 -11.24
CA VAL A 39 -2.14 12.52 -9.90
C VAL A 39 -1.92 13.97 -9.55
N ALA A 40 -1.41 14.78 -10.49
CA ALA A 40 -1.17 16.21 -10.28
C ALA A 40 -2.46 16.97 -9.91
N SER A 41 -3.61 16.51 -10.41
CA SER A 41 -4.94 17.03 -10.05
C SER A 41 -5.36 16.79 -8.59
N GLN A 42 -4.67 15.90 -7.87
CA GLN A 42 -4.98 15.60 -6.47
C GLN A 42 -4.32 16.61 -5.53
N PRO A 43 -5.00 17.00 -4.44
CA PRO A 43 -4.41 17.89 -3.45
C PRO A 43 -3.19 17.24 -2.80
N ASN A 44 -2.11 18.01 -2.64
CA ASN A 44 -0.88 17.60 -1.93
C ASN A 44 -0.21 16.33 -2.48
N HIS A 45 -0.26 16.06 -3.79
CA HIS A 45 0.39 14.89 -4.39
C HIS A 45 1.92 14.82 -4.11
N GLU A 46 2.56 15.99 -3.99
CA GLU A 46 3.98 16.15 -3.62
C GLU A 46 4.29 15.72 -2.17
N SER A 47 3.28 15.49 -1.34
CA SER A 47 3.47 14.92 0.00
C SER A 47 3.41 13.39 0.03
N THR A 48 3.11 12.74 -1.09
CA THR A 48 2.98 11.28 -1.12
C THR A 48 4.34 10.59 -1.27
N LEU A 49 4.51 9.38 -0.71
CA LEU A 49 5.73 8.60 -0.90
C LEU A 49 5.92 8.11 -2.36
N ALA A 50 4.82 7.98 -3.09
CA ALA A 50 4.80 7.44 -4.45
C ALA A 50 5.08 8.51 -5.51
N TRP A 51 4.66 9.76 -5.26
CA TRP A 51 4.69 10.84 -6.26
C TRP A 51 5.46 12.09 -5.84
N ALA A 52 6.03 12.14 -4.63
CA ALA A 52 6.92 13.25 -4.26
C ALA A 52 8.27 13.13 -4.97
N VAL A 53 8.73 14.25 -5.52
CA VAL A 53 10.08 14.39 -6.11
C VAL A 53 11.14 13.96 -5.10
N GLY A 54 12.26 13.40 -5.57
CA GLY A 54 13.35 12.82 -4.77
C GLY A 54 14.16 13.80 -3.88
N ASP A 55 13.49 14.72 -3.20
CA ASP A 55 14.08 15.74 -2.34
C ASP A 55 14.51 15.18 -0.96
N GLY A 56 15.04 16.06 -0.10
CA GLY A 56 15.40 15.69 1.28
C GLY A 56 14.17 15.21 2.09
N THR A 57 13.00 15.78 1.83
CA THR A 57 11.76 15.44 2.52
C THR A 57 11.30 14.01 2.21
N TRP A 58 11.28 13.63 0.93
CA TRP A 58 10.93 12.29 0.48
C TRP A 58 11.90 11.25 1.03
N ARG A 59 13.21 11.53 1.02
CA ARG A 59 14.22 10.65 1.64
C ARG A 59 13.96 10.44 3.12
N ASN A 60 13.59 11.50 3.85
CA ASN A 60 13.23 11.39 5.26
C ASN A 60 11.97 10.54 5.48
N ARG A 61 10.91 10.74 4.69
CA ARG A 61 9.69 9.91 4.78
C ARG A 61 9.99 8.44 4.50
N ARG A 62 10.76 8.13 3.45
CA ARG A 62 11.21 6.75 3.17
C ARG A 62 12.02 6.16 4.31
N ARG A 63 12.92 6.95 4.91
CA ARG A 63 13.69 6.53 6.08
C ARG A 63 12.77 6.14 7.23
N ILE A 64 11.79 6.98 7.59
CA ILE A 64 10.82 6.69 8.66
C ILE A 64 10.06 5.39 8.36
N CYS A 65 9.56 5.20 7.12
CA CYS A 65 8.90 3.96 6.74
C CYS A 65 9.79 2.74 6.94
N ASN A 66 11.05 2.81 6.50
CA ASN A 66 11.97 1.69 6.60
C ASN A 66 12.41 1.40 8.05
N THR A 67 12.68 2.44 8.84
CA THR A 67 13.22 2.29 10.21
C THR A 67 12.16 2.12 11.28
N GLN A 68 10.90 2.46 11.01
CA GLN A 68 9.83 2.38 12.01
C GLN A 68 8.73 1.40 11.61
N LEU A 69 8.24 1.47 10.37
CA LEU A 69 7.05 0.73 9.95
C LEU A 69 7.37 -0.66 9.39
N PHE A 70 8.40 -0.75 8.55
CA PHE A 70 8.74 -1.97 7.80
C PHE A 70 9.97 -2.72 8.34
N THR A 71 10.35 -2.46 9.59
CA THR A 71 11.41 -3.24 10.23
C THR A 71 10.98 -4.68 10.47
N VAL A 72 11.93 -5.61 10.45
CA VAL A 72 11.68 -7.03 10.76
C VAL A 72 11.02 -7.17 12.14
N LYS A 73 11.48 -6.42 13.14
CA LYS A 73 10.90 -6.42 14.49
C LYS A 73 9.42 -6.02 14.47
N ARG A 74 9.07 -4.94 13.75
CA ARG A 74 7.68 -4.47 13.65
C ARG A 74 6.82 -5.45 12.85
N LEU A 75 7.34 -5.98 11.75
CA LEU A 75 6.65 -6.98 10.94
C LEU A 75 6.38 -8.27 11.72
N ASN A 76 7.29 -8.68 12.61
CA ASN A 76 7.09 -9.84 13.47
C ASN A 76 6.05 -9.56 14.57
N SER A 77 6.05 -8.38 15.18
CA SER A 77 5.07 -8.05 16.23
C SER A 77 3.63 -8.07 15.71
N ILE A 78 3.41 -7.71 14.44
CA ILE A 78 2.08 -7.73 13.81
C ILE A 78 1.78 -9.03 13.02
N GLN A 79 2.63 -10.06 13.13
CA GLN A 79 2.45 -11.30 12.37
C GLN A 79 1.09 -11.96 12.61
N HIS A 80 0.60 -11.90 13.85
CA HIS A 80 -0.69 -12.45 14.24
C HIS A 80 -1.86 -11.86 13.41
N LEU A 81 -1.83 -10.57 13.09
CA LEU A 81 -2.84 -9.93 12.24
C LEU A 81 -2.82 -10.53 10.82
N ARG A 82 -1.64 -10.77 10.27
CA ARG A 82 -1.51 -11.39 8.94
C ARG A 82 -2.05 -12.81 8.93
N HIS A 83 -1.70 -13.61 9.94
CA HIS A 83 -2.23 -14.96 10.09
C HIS A 83 -3.75 -14.95 10.20
N GLN A 84 -4.32 -14.05 11.01
CA GLN A 84 -5.76 -13.90 11.15
C GLN A 84 -6.46 -13.60 9.82
N LYS A 85 -5.92 -12.68 9.00
CA LYS A 85 -6.52 -12.38 7.68
C LYS A 85 -6.47 -13.56 6.71
N VAL A 86 -5.38 -14.31 6.74
CA VAL A 86 -5.25 -15.53 5.92
C VAL A 86 -6.21 -16.62 6.41
N GLN A 87 -6.35 -16.81 7.73
CA GLN A 87 -7.32 -17.75 8.29
C GLN A 87 -8.75 -17.40 7.89
N GLN A 88 -9.14 -16.12 7.96
CA GLN A 88 -10.46 -15.65 7.50
C GLN A 88 -10.70 -15.92 6.02
N LEU A 89 -9.68 -15.74 5.17
CA LEU A 89 -9.76 -16.08 3.75
C LEU A 89 -9.97 -17.59 3.55
N ILE A 90 -9.23 -18.44 4.27
CA ILE A 90 -9.36 -19.91 4.19
C ILE A 90 -10.75 -20.36 4.67
N GLU A 91 -11.24 -19.80 5.78
CA GLU A 91 -12.58 -20.07 6.29
C GLU A 91 -13.67 -19.69 5.29
N HIS A 92 -13.52 -18.54 4.61
CA HIS A 92 -14.45 -18.12 3.56
C HIS A 92 -14.48 -19.12 2.41
N ILE A 93 -13.31 -19.57 1.94
CA ILE A 93 -13.20 -20.59 0.89
C ILE A 93 -13.85 -21.90 1.35
N ASN A 94 -13.59 -22.34 2.58
CA ASN A 94 -14.18 -23.56 3.12
C ASN A 94 -15.71 -23.45 3.19
N LYS A 95 -16.27 -22.33 3.64
CA LYS A 95 -17.73 -22.09 3.64
C LYS A 95 -18.32 -22.21 2.24
N LYS A 96 -17.67 -21.61 1.24
CA LYS A 96 -18.11 -21.67 -0.17
C LYS A 96 -17.99 -23.07 -0.75
N ARG A 97 -16.94 -23.81 -0.38
CA ARG A 97 -16.77 -25.23 -0.72
C ARG A 97 -17.92 -26.06 -0.17
N VAL A 98 -18.29 -25.89 1.10
CA VAL A 98 -19.42 -26.63 1.72
C VAL A 98 -20.74 -26.30 1.03
N SER A 99 -20.96 -25.04 0.65
CA SER A 99 -22.17 -24.63 -0.09
C SER A 99 -22.14 -24.96 -1.59
N GLY A 100 -21.09 -25.63 -2.10
CA GLY A 100 -20.93 -25.93 -3.52
C GLY A 100 -20.86 -24.69 -4.43
N SER A 101 -20.58 -23.52 -3.86
CA SER A 101 -20.65 -22.24 -4.57
C SER A 101 -19.30 -21.84 -5.14
N GLN A 102 -19.30 -21.19 -6.30
CA GLN A 102 -18.08 -20.65 -6.91
C GLN A 102 -17.48 -19.51 -6.06
N VAL A 103 -16.16 -19.40 -6.11
CA VAL A 103 -15.40 -18.34 -5.42
C VAL A 103 -14.71 -17.47 -6.45
N ASN A 104 -14.95 -16.15 -6.39
CA ASN A 104 -14.15 -15.19 -7.13
C ASN A 104 -12.85 -14.92 -6.36
N ILE A 105 -11.76 -15.56 -6.80
CA ILE A 105 -10.46 -15.45 -6.14
C ILE A 105 -9.93 -14.01 -6.18
N GLY A 106 -10.05 -13.31 -7.31
CA GLY A 106 -9.55 -11.93 -7.44
C GLY A 106 -10.23 -10.96 -6.49
N GLN A 107 -11.56 -11.08 -6.34
CA GLN A 107 -12.31 -10.26 -5.39
C GLN A 107 -11.94 -10.59 -3.93
N LEU A 108 -11.82 -11.88 -3.62
CA LEU A 108 -11.49 -12.34 -2.27
C LEU A 108 -10.08 -11.92 -1.86
N THR A 109 -9.08 -12.14 -2.72
CA THR A 109 -7.68 -11.76 -2.42
C THR A 109 -7.54 -10.25 -2.32
N PHE A 110 -8.22 -9.47 -3.16
CA PHE A 110 -8.24 -8.02 -3.06
C PHE A 110 -8.83 -7.53 -1.73
N ALA A 111 -9.97 -8.08 -1.31
CA ALA A 111 -10.58 -7.76 -0.02
C ALA A 111 -9.67 -8.10 1.15
N THR A 112 -9.04 -9.28 1.13
CA THR A 112 -8.10 -9.71 2.16
C THR A 112 -6.85 -8.83 2.20
N ALA A 113 -6.30 -8.44 1.04
CA ALA A 113 -5.15 -7.54 0.98
C ALA A 113 -5.48 -6.15 1.54
N LEU A 114 -6.66 -5.61 1.23
CA LEU A 114 -7.12 -4.34 1.80
C LEU A 114 -7.25 -4.42 3.32
N ASN A 115 -7.89 -5.47 3.84
CA ASN A 115 -8.03 -5.67 5.28
C ASN A 115 -6.69 -5.88 5.97
N LEU A 116 -5.74 -6.55 5.32
CA LEU A 116 -4.39 -6.75 5.84
C LEU A 116 -3.66 -5.41 6.01
N ILE A 117 -3.72 -4.56 4.99
CA ILE A 117 -3.11 -3.22 5.02
C ILE A 117 -3.80 -2.36 6.08
N SER A 118 -5.14 -2.34 6.09
CA SER A 118 -5.89 -1.50 7.03
C SER A 118 -5.75 -1.96 8.48
N SER A 119 -5.72 -3.28 8.74
CA SER A 119 -5.50 -3.79 10.10
C SER A 119 -4.07 -3.52 10.57
N THR A 120 -3.11 -3.50 9.66
CA THR A 120 -1.71 -3.21 9.99
C THR A 120 -1.49 -1.72 10.33
N ILE A 121 -2.11 -0.83 9.56
CA ILE A 121 -1.88 0.62 9.70
C ILE A 121 -2.84 1.24 10.72
N PHE A 122 -4.11 0.81 10.74
CA PHE A 122 -5.19 1.44 11.49
C PHE A 122 -5.88 0.49 12.48
N SER A 123 -5.42 -0.77 12.61
CA SER A 123 -6.05 -1.79 13.47
C SER A 123 -7.53 -2.01 13.17
N THR A 124 -7.97 -1.76 11.93
CA THR A 124 -9.37 -1.88 11.50
C THR A 124 -9.52 -2.64 10.20
N ASP A 125 -10.68 -3.29 10.02
CA ASP A 125 -11.06 -3.93 8.77
C ASP A 125 -11.99 -3.01 7.99
N ILE A 126 -11.61 -2.70 6.76
CA ILE A 126 -12.38 -1.78 5.91
C ILE A 126 -13.41 -2.54 5.06
N VAL A 127 -13.11 -3.78 4.69
CA VAL A 127 -13.96 -4.64 3.89
C VAL A 127 -14.52 -5.75 4.77
N ASP A 128 -15.83 -5.95 4.76
CA ASP A 128 -16.41 -7.12 5.40
C ASP A 128 -16.27 -8.33 4.45
N PRO A 129 -15.54 -9.40 4.83
CA PRO A 129 -15.35 -10.57 3.98
C PRO A 129 -16.62 -11.42 3.80
N VAL A 130 -17.67 -11.22 4.61
CA VAL A 130 -18.91 -12.02 4.55
C VAL A 130 -19.96 -11.33 3.70
N SER A 131 -20.07 -10.01 3.78
CA SER A 131 -20.92 -9.26 2.87
C SER A 131 -20.16 -8.94 1.59
N ALA A 132 -20.50 -9.63 0.51
CA ALA A 132 -20.30 -9.13 -0.87
C ALA A 132 -21.12 -7.85 -1.13
N ARG A 133 -21.38 -7.04 -0.10
CA ARG A 133 -21.99 -5.73 -0.18
C ARG A 133 -20.85 -4.74 -0.30
N ARG A 134 -20.68 -4.27 -1.53
CA ARG A 134 -19.89 -3.10 -1.92
C ARG A 134 -20.09 -1.99 -0.85
N LYS A 135 -19.19 -1.88 0.14
CA LYS A 135 -19.04 -0.62 0.86
C LYS A 135 -18.34 0.31 -0.10
N SER A 136 -19.11 1.29 -0.57
CA SER A 136 -18.78 2.18 -1.67
C SER A 136 -17.46 2.89 -1.38
N SER A 137 -16.74 3.32 -2.43
CA SER A 137 -15.53 4.16 -2.33
C SER A 137 -15.71 5.38 -1.39
N LYS A 138 -16.95 5.82 -1.18
CA LYS A 138 -17.34 6.85 -0.18
C LYS A 138 -16.96 6.48 1.27
N ASP A 139 -17.00 5.20 1.65
CA ASP A 139 -16.62 4.76 2.99
C ASP A 139 -15.09 4.76 3.17
N TRP A 140 -14.33 4.56 2.10
CA TRP A 140 -12.85 4.64 2.12
C TRP A 140 -12.38 6.07 2.41
N PHE A 141 -12.97 7.04 1.70
CA PHE A 141 -12.75 8.45 1.99
C PHE A 141 -13.25 8.82 3.39
N GLY A 142 -14.38 8.25 3.83
CA GLY A 142 -14.92 8.42 5.17
C GLY A 142 -13.96 7.95 6.28
N VAL A 143 -13.46 6.71 6.18
CA VAL A 143 -12.50 6.14 7.14
C VAL A 143 -11.19 6.92 7.13
N SER A 144 -10.67 7.27 5.95
CA SER A 144 -9.48 8.12 5.83
C SER A 144 -9.68 9.50 6.48
N TRP A 145 -10.84 10.14 6.28
CA TRP A 145 -11.20 11.41 6.90
C TRP A 145 -11.37 11.31 8.42
N SER A 146 -11.97 10.22 8.91
CA SER A 146 -12.17 9.98 10.34
C SER A 146 -10.85 9.79 11.08
N ILE A 147 -9.90 9.07 10.46
CA ILE A 147 -8.54 8.88 11.00
C ILE A 147 -7.77 10.20 11.03
N GLN A 148 -7.96 11.05 10.01
CA GLN A 148 -7.30 12.36 9.93
C GLN A 148 -7.88 13.41 10.90
N ARG A 149 -9.12 13.23 11.37
CA ARG A 149 -9.75 14.10 12.40
C ARG A 149 -9.48 13.71 13.84
N ASN A 150 -9.13 12.45 14.13
CA ASN A 150 -8.93 11.98 15.50
C ASN A 150 -7.60 11.23 15.64
N PRO A 151 -6.47 11.94 15.87
CA PRO A 151 -5.13 11.35 15.87
C PRO A 151 -4.82 10.47 17.09
N THR A 152 -5.75 10.28 18.02
CA THR A 152 -5.62 9.41 19.20
C THR A 152 -5.83 7.93 18.86
N CYS A 153 -5.14 7.43 17.83
CA CYS A 153 -4.89 6.00 17.72
C CYS A 153 -3.71 5.64 18.62
N ARG A 154 -4.01 4.91 19.71
CA ARG A 154 -3.11 4.40 20.76
C ARG A 154 -2.01 3.46 20.23
N ILE A 155 -1.09 3.95 19.40
CA ILE A 155 0.12 3.21 19.00
C ILE A 155 1.41 3.91 19.47
N ILE A 156 1.31 5.11 20.06
CA ILE A 156 2.48 5.88 20.55
C ILE A 156 2.59 5.84 22.10
N SER A 157 1.99 4.88 22.80
CA SER A 157 2.14 4.80 24.28
C SER A 157 3.20 3.82 24.77
N ASP A 158 3.75 2.96 23.92
CA ASP A 158 4.67 1.87 24.36
C ASP A 158 6.11 2.04 23.88
N ALA A 159 6.49 3.25 23.43
CA ALA A 159 7.87 3.56 23.03
C ALA A 159 8.69 4.28 24.12
N GLU A 160 8.14 4.49 25.32
CA GLU A 160 8.80 5.27 26.39
C GLU A 160 9.12 4.45 27.66
N LYS A 161 9.23 3.13 27.53
CA LYS A 161 9.78 2.26 28.60
C LYS A 161 10.65 1.14 28.03
N VAL A 162 11.81 1.49 27.49
CA VAL A 162 13.11 0.77 27.65
C VAL A 162 14.22 1.80 27.49
#